data_AF-A0A9C6DX84-F1
#
_entry.id   AF-A0A9C6DX84-F1
#
_cell.length_a   1.000
_cell.length_b   1.000
_cell.length_c   1.000
_cell.angle_alpha   90.00
_cell.angle_beta   90.00
_cell.angle_gamma   90.00
#
_symmetry.space_group_name_H-M   'P 1'
#
loop_
_entity.id
_entity.type
_entity.pdbx_description
1 polymer ?
#
loop_
_entity_poly.entity_id
_entity_poly.type
_entity_poly.pdbx_seq_one_letter_code
_entity_poly.pdbx_strand_id
1 'polypeptide(L)'
;MANREIFSKLIKSNVKLSTRYDAEGREVQVERREDSDATIKEQETFDILIKAGYYRACIKGLSAFDKVVGGMTWCIECMCDYDIDIDLLFHENLTIGQKIALVEKIVAVLPQMKCPYHIEPHQIQGLEFLCIHPVIQWLVKKSVENREERNLRLKKFAVGQFHNHYQYKSDKKNLEKMRIASNYIKRIQQIYTPIRHYQCKDFSIEDEKTRVQMTLLEYDGTLANHVSEENSANDENISSSQEEDQNRFSQKLDTTLRTALKKHYREFQQEMQIDAKELTEQNQLAALETVKSALQRKVERNQADLQDLLQSLQEQEKLAEKDVAQQKKLEAQIEEYKNVEAGVKTELVSEVQTLLTQHDDLKKEESEFKEHCRKDLAELQQQIEELEAFTCQSPEEREAAIFAEKERIRTLKLQLAKRNRGIVAIQRQLDNIPDRTELAQYQRRFHELYNEMSVKHLETKQYYTFYNTLNDKKRYMEKELSLLNSICEAYNEGMMSSHGREEFIKQFETIVHGVKQTETKVRAKYNEEKRRRDMLTEELQGLIELQRQYATAVKQLTRECQRCEQLQQHLKSIRKK
;
A
#
# COMPACT_ATOMS: atom_id res chain seq x y z
N MET A 1 -23.11 15.57 -59.20
CA MET A 1 -21.68 15.87 -59.08
C MET A 1 -21.52 17.39 -58.93
N ALA A 2 -21.62 17.94 -57.72
CA ALA A 2 -21.41 19.38 -57.47
C ALA A 2 -20.91 19.68 -56.04
N ASN A 3 -21.13 18.78 -55.08
CA ASN A 3 -20.70 19.00 -53.67
C ASN A 3 -19.30 18.47 -53.32
N ARG A 4 -18.52 17.96 -54.29
CA ARG A 4 -17.16 17.43 -54.03
C ARG A 4 -16.04 18.49 -54.19
N GLU A 5 -16.31 19.59 -54.91
CA GLU A 5 -15.29 20.63 -55.17
C GLU A 5 -15.19 21.69 -54.08
N ILE A 6 -16.18 21.78 -53.19
CA ILE A 6 -16.21 22.80 -52.13
C ILE A 6 -15.30 22.39 -50.95
N PHE A 7 -15.14 21.08 -50.71
CA PHE A 7 -14.29 20.57 -49.63
C PHE A 7 -12.81 20.45 -49.98
N SER A 8 -12.44 20.46 -51.27
CA SER A 8 -11.04 20.35 -51.70
C SER A 8 -10.26 21.68 -51.58
N LYS A 9 -10.95 22.82 -51.42
CA LYS A 9 -10.32 24.15 -51.28
C LYS A 9 -9.93 24.53 -49.85
N LEU A 10 -10.39 23.81 -48.82
CA LEU A 10 -10.19 24.22 -47.42
C LEU A 10 -9.07 23.48 -46.66
N ILE A 11 -8.40 22.49 -47.27
CA ILE A 11 -7.27 21.77 -46.64
C ILE A 11 -6.05 21.78 -47.57
N LYS A 12 -5.45 22.96 -47.77
CA LYS A 12 -4.03 23.08 -48.17
C LYS A 12 -3.45 24.38 -47.61
N SER A 13 -2.99 24.36 -46.37
CA SER A 13 -2.01 25.32 -45.88
C SER A 13 -0.62 24.67 -45.92
N ASN A 14 0.20 25.18 -46.85
CA ASN A 14 1.67 25.27 -46.79
C ASN A 14 2.51 23.99 -46.67
N VAL A 15 2.68 23.28 -47.79
CA VAL A 15 4.01 22.78 -48.22
C VAL A 15 4.06 22.87 -49.75
N LYS A 16 4.80 23.83 -50.31
CA LYS A 16 5.12 23.84 -51.75
C LYS A 16 6.28 22.86 -51.98
N LEU A 17 6.01 21.73 -52.64
CA LEU A 17 7.06 20.87 -53.19
C LEU A 17 7.70 21.58 -54.41
N SER A 18 9.02 21.42 -54.58
CA SER A 18 9.79 22.04 -55.65
C SER A 18 9.31 21.58 -57.03
N THR A 19 8.95 22.53 -57.89
CA THR A 19 8.65 22.32 -59.31
C THR A 19 9.97 22.24 -60.10
N ARG A 20 10.07 21.28 -61.04
CA ARG A 20 11.08 21.33 -62.10
C ARG A 20 10.38 21.66 -63.42
N TYR A 21 11.05 22.47 -64.24
CA TYR A 21 10.63 22.79 -65.59
C TYR A 21 11.44 21.93 -66.56
N ASP A 22 10.76 21.26 -67.49
CA ASP A 22 11.43 20.62 -68.63
C ASP A 22 11.99 21.69 -69.59
N ALA A 23 12.84 21.30 -70.55
CA ALA A 23 13.51 22.20 -71.50
C ALA A 23 12.55 23.05 -72.38
N GLU A 24 11.24 22.76 -72.36
CA GLU A 24 10.18 23.51 -73.06
C GLU A 24 9.25 24.31 -72.10
N GLY A 25 9.61 24.45 -70.82
CA GLY A 25 8.95 25.41 -69.91
C GLY A 25 7.55 25.04 -69.41
N ARG A 26 7.15 23.76 -69.48
CA ARG A 26 5.89 23.28 -68.88
C ARG A 26 6.10 22.76 -67.45
N GLU A 27 5.17 23.09 -66.55
CA GLU A 27 5.18 22.64 -65.16
C GLU A 27 4.77 21.17 -65.05
N VAL A 28 5.73 20.30 -64.74
CA VAL A 28 5.45 18.87 -64.47
C VAL A 28 5.41 18.67 -62.95
N GLN A 29 4.25 18.25 -62.43
CA GLN A 29 4.13 17.77 -61.06
C GLN A 29 4.78 16.38 -60.98
N VAL A 30 5.74 16.20 -60.08
CA VAL A 30 6.34 14.89 -59.80
C VAL A 30 5.31 14.01 -59.11
N GLU A 31 4.64 13.14 -59.87
CA GLU A 31 3.83 12.06 -59.31
C GLU A 31 4.76 11.04 -58.62
N ARG A 32 4.43 10.66 -57.37
CA ARG A 32 5.10 9.56 -56.67
C ARG A 32 4.91 8.28 -57.50
N ARG A 33 6.00 7.63 -57.91
CA ARG A 33 5.95 6.21 -58.24
C ARG A 33 5.58 5.47 -56.95
N GLU A 34 4.36 4.99 -56.87
CA GLU A 34 3.98 3.99 -55.87
C GLU A 34 4.51 2.64 -56.38
N ASP A 35 5.60 2.16 -55.79
CA ASP A 35 6.15 0.84 -56.09
C ASP A 35 5.10 -0.23 -55.70
N SER A 36 4.53 -0.91 -56.70
CA SER A 36 3.49 -1.94 -56.51
C SER A 36 3.91 -3.03 -55.53
N ASP A 37 5.20 -3.37 -55.54
CA ASP A 37 5.79 -4.44 -54.74
C ASP A 37 5.88 -4.07 -53.25
N ALA A 38 6.07 -2.79 -52.94
CA ALA A 38 6.10 -2.30 -51.56
C ALA A 38 4.71 -2.40 -50.90
N THR A 39 3.66 -2.12 -51.66
CA THR A 39 2.26 -2.17 -51.17
C THR A 39 1.82 -3.61 -50.92
N ILE A 40 2.25 -4.56 -51.76
CA ILE A 40 1.98 -5.99 -51.55
C ILE A 40 2.70 -6.47 -50.28
N LYS A 41 3.99 -6.10 -50.12
CA LYS A 41 4.77 -6.46 -48.93
C LYS A 41 4.25 -5.83 -47.65
N GLU A 42 3.68 -4.64 -47.70
CA GLU A 42 2.99 -4.00 -46.58
C GLU A 42 1.81 -4.85 -46.09
N GLN A 43 0.94 -5.27 -47.02
CA GLN A 43 -0.23 -6.09 -46.69
C GLN A 43 0.17 -7.47 -46.15
N GLU A 44 1.14 -8.13 -46.77
CA GLU A 44 1.68 -9.41 -46.28
C GLU A 44 2.24 -9.30 -44.86
N THR A 45 2.91 -8.18 -44.56
CA THR A 45 3.46 -7.90 -43.23
C THR A 45 2.35 -7.74 -42.18
N PHE A 46 1.29 -7.01 -42.51
CA PHE A 46 0.13 -6.88 -41.62
C PHE A 46 -0.59 -8.21 -41.40
N ASP A 47 -0.74 -9.02 -42.44
CA ASP A 47 -1.38 -10.33 -42.35
C ASP A 47 -0.60 -11.30 -41.46
N ILE A 48 0.74 -11.29 -41.54
CA ILE A 48 1.60 -12.09 -40.66
C ILE A 48 1.44 -11.66 -39.20
N LEU A 49 1.40 -10.35 -38.93
CA LEU A 49 1.16 -9.82 -37.58
C LEU A 49 -0.23 -10.19 -37.05
N ILE A 50 -1.27 -10.13 -37.89
CA ILE A 50 -2.64 -10.51 -37.51
C ILE A 50 -2.70 -12.01 -37.20
N LYS A 51 -2.10 -12.86 -38.04
CA LYS A 51 -2.01 -14.31 -37.80
C LYS A 51 -1.26 -14.66 -36.52
N ALA A 52 -0.26 -13.86 -36.15
CA ALA A 52 0.48 -14.01 -34.89
C ALA A 52 -0.34 -13.65 -33.65
N GLY A 53 -1.42 -12.87 -33.80
CA GLY A 53 -2.29 -12.38 -32.72
C GLY A 53 -2.23 -10.88 -32.44
N TYR A 54 -1.57 -10.09 -33.29
CA TYR A 54 -1.53 -8.62 -33.17
C TYR A 54 -2.67 -7.96 -33.99
N TYR A 55 -3.87 -7.91 -33.40
CA TYR A 55 -5.07 -7.41 -34.08
C TYR A 55 -5.09 -5.88 -34.31
N ARG A 56 -4.20 -5.13 -33.64
CA ARG A 56 -4.07 -3.66 -33.81
C ARG A 56 -3.67 -3.27 -35.25
N ALA A 57 -3.02 -4.16 -36.00
CA ALA A 57 -2.71 -3.95 -37.41
C ALA A 57 -3.96 -3.83 -38.32
N CYS A 58 -5.11 -4.37 -37.89
CA CYS A 58 -6.37 -4.34 -38.65
C CYS A 58 -7.09 -2.98 -38.61
N ILE A 59 -6.72 -2.09 -37.69
CA ILE A 59 -7.39 -0.80 -37.52
C ILE A 59 -7.08 0.12 -38.71
N LYS A 60 -8.11 0.47 -39.50
CA LYS A 60 -7.98 1.28 -40.72
C LYS A 60 -7.60 2.76 -40.47
N GLY A 61 -7.68 3.22 -39.23
CA GLY A 61 -7.36 4.59 -38.82
C GLY A 61 -5.95 4.80 -38.23
N LEU A 62 -5.14 3.74 -38.11
CA LEU A 62 -3.79 3.82 -37.55
C LEU A 62 -2.74 3.97 -38.65
N SER A 63 -1.70 4.78 -38.41
CA SER A 63 -0.57 4.94 -39.32
C SER A 63 0.12 3.60 -39.57
N ALA A 64 0.55 3.35 -40.82
CA ALA A 64 1.33 2.17 -41.19
C ALA A 64 2.59 2.01 -40.32
N PHE A 65 3.24 3.13 -39.96
CA PHE A 65 4.38 3.17 -39.05
C PHE A 65 4.02 2.66 -37.66
N ASP A 66 2.90 3.14 -37.11
CA ASP A 66 2.46 2.78 -35.75
C ASP A 66 1.99 1.32 -35.68
N LYS A 67 1.47 0.76 -36.79
CA LYS A 67 1.14 -0.66 -36.91
C LYS A 67 2.39 -1.54 -36.90
N VAL A 68 3.42 -1.17 -37.66
CA VAL A 68 4.69 -1.89 -37.76
C VAL A 68 5.47 -1.82 -36.45
N VAL A 69 5.68 -0.61 -35.93
CA VAL A 69 6.47 -0.38 -34.71
C VAL A 69 5.77 -1.00 -33.51
N GLY A 70 4.45 -0.80 -33.37
CA GLY A 70 3.68 -1.48 -32.32
C GLY A 70 3.71 -3.01 -32.46
N GLY A 71 3.71 -3.53 -33.69
CA GLY A 71 3.84 -4.96 -33.97
C GLY A 71 5.22 -5.51 -33.57
N MET A 72 6.30 -4.79 -33.88
CA MET A 72 7.67 -5.15 -33.48
C MET A 72 7.84 -5.10 -31.96
N THR A 73 7.38 -4.02 -31.32
CA THR A 73 7.39 -3.88 -29.85
C THR A 73 6.62 -5.01 -29.19
N TRP A 74 5.42 -5.34 -29.68
CA TRP A 74 4.63 -6.44 -29.15
C TRP A 74 5.31 -7.79 -29.32
N CYS A 75 5.96 -8.05 -30.47
CA CYS A 75 6.73 -9.28 -30.66
C CYS A 75 7.89 -9.38 -29.65
N ILE A 76 8.59 -8.27 -29.40
CA ILE A 76 9.70 -8.20 -28.43
C ILE A 76 9.18 -8.40 -27.00
N GLU A 77 8.12 -7.72 -26.60
CA GLU A 77 7.51 -7.85 -25.26
C GLU A 77 7.03 -9.28 -25.00
N CYS A 78 6.48 -9.95 -26.02
CA CYS A 78 6.05 -11.34 -25.89
C CYS A 78 7.20 -12.36 -25.80
N MET A 79 8.43 -11.94 -26.14
CA MET A 79 9.63 -12.75 -26.05
C MET A 79 10.43 -12.57 -24.76
N CYS A 80 10.25 -11.47 -24.03
CA CYS A 80 11.08 -11.13 -22.87
C CYS A 80 10.82 -12.08 -21.67
N ASP A 81 11.41 -13.27 -21.73
CA ASP A 81 11.98 -14.00 -20.58
C ASP A 81 13.49 -13.68 -20.44
N TYR A 82 14.07 -12.93 -21.39
CA TYR A 82 15.43 -12.36 -21.30
C TYR A 82 15.38 -11.03 -20.56
N ASP A 83 16.27 -10.85 -19.59
CA ASP A 83 16.49 -9.62 -18.82
C ASP A 83 16.93 -8.46 -19.73
N ILE A 84 15.99 -7.90 -20.48
CA ILE A 84 16.18 -6.68 -21.27
C ILE A 84 15.33 -5.61 -20.59
N ASP A 85 15.95 -4.89 -19.66
CA ASP A 85 15.39 -3.71 -18.98
C ASP A 85 15.29 -2.52 -19.96
N ILE A 86 14.45 -2.65 -20.98
CA ILE A 86 14.14 -1.56 -21.91
C ILE A 86 12.63 -1.45 -22.00
N ASP A 87 12.10 -0.46 -21.28
CA ASP A 87 10.69 -0.13 -21.26
C ASP A 87 10.26 0.45 -22.61
N LEU A 88 9.76 -0.41 -23.50
CA LEU A 88 9.24 -0.05 -24.81
C LEU A 88 7.80 0.46 -24.69
N LEU A 89 7.63 1.62 -24.05
CA LEU A 89 6.32 2.25 -23.83
C LEU A 89 5.76 2.85 -25.13
N PHE A 90 5.02 2.06 -25.90
CA PHE A 90 4.32 2.53 -27.10
C PHE A 90 3.03 3.31 -26.74
N HIS A 91 2.88 4.52 -27.29
CA HIS A 91 1.68 5.35 -27.16
C HIS A 91 1.24 5.88 -28.54
N GLU A 92 -0.07 5.95 -28.79
CA GLU A 92 -0.65 6.23 -30.12
C GLU A 92 -0.40 7.67 -30.63
N ASN A 93 0.04 8.59 -29.76
CA ASN A 93 0.34 9.99 -30.09
C ASN A 93 1.78 10.39 -29.74
N LEU A 94 2.77 9.52 -30.02
CA LEU A 94 4.19 9.83 -29.79
C LEU A 94 4.62 11.01 -30.69
N THR A 95 5.36 11.96 -30.10
CA THR A 95 6.00 13.03 -30.86
C THR A 95 7.05 12.45 -31.82
N ILE A 96 7.35 13.14 -32.93
CA ILE A 96 8.28 12.64 -33.95
C ILE A 96 9.65 12.26 -33.33
N GLY A 97 10.14 13.04 -32.37
CA GLY A 97 11.37 12.73 -31.64
C GLY A 97 11.28 11.47 -30.77
N GLN A 98 10.12 11.22 -30.15
CA GLN A 98 9.89 9.99 -29.38
C GLN A 98 9.75 8.75 -30.28
N LYS A 99 9.16 8.91 -31.48
CA LYS A 99 9.10 7.84 -32.48
C LYS A 99 10.50 7.43 -32.95
N ILE A 100 11.38 8.40 -33.20
CA ILE A 100 12.77 8.14 -33.59
C ILE A 100 13.52 7.42 -32.45
N ALA A 101 13.43 7.93 -31.22
CA ALA A 101 14.09 7.31 -30.06
C ALA A 101 13.59 5.87 -29.79
N LEU A 102 12.32 5.59 -30.03
CA LEU A 102 11.76 4.25 -29.86
C LEU A 102 12.24 3.29 -30.95
N VAL A 103 12.33 3.74 -32.20
CA VAL A 103 12.88 2.96 -33.31
C VAL A 103 14.36 2.64 -33.07
N GLU A 104 15.16 3.61 -32.61
CA GLU A 104 16.58 3.38 -32.26
C GLU A 104 16.73 2.34 -31.15
N LYS A 105 15.87 2.39 -30.12
CA LYS A 105 15.85 1.37 -29.06
C LYS A 105 15.49 -0.02 -29.59
N ILE A 106 14.50 -0.13 -30.48
CA ILE A 106 14.14 -1.41 -31.11
C ILE A 106 15.32 -1.96 -31.91
N VAL A 107 15.97 -1.14 -32.72
CA VAL A 107 17.14 -1.54 -33.51
C VAL A 107 18.31 -1.97 -32.63
N ALA A 108 18.50 -1.35 -31.45
CA ALA A 108 19.51 -1.75 -30.48
C ALA A 108 19.24 -3.12 -29.82
N VAL A 109 17.98 -3.53 -29.71
CA VAL A 109 17.57 -4.81 -29.11
C VAL A 109 17.73 -6.00 -30.07
N LEU A 110 17.58 -5.78 -31.38
CA LEU A 110 17.63 -6.85 -32.38
C LEU A 110 18.95 -7.66 -32.39
N PRO A 111 20.15 -7.04 -32.25
CA PRO A 111 21.42 -7.77 -32.13
C PRO A 111 21.53 -8.60 -30.85
N GLN A 112 20.99 -8.12 -29.73
CA GLN A 112 20.99 -8.85 -28.46
C GLN A 112 20.18 -10.15 -28.55
N MET A 113 19.10 -10.11 -29.35
CA MET A 113 18.23 -11.27 -29.63
C MET A 113 18.79 -12.23 -30.69
N LYS A 114 20.01 -11.99 -31.22
CA LYS A 114 20.63 -12.77 -32.31
C LYS A 114 19.77 -12.82 -33.58
N CYS A 115 19.13 -11.70 -33.94
CA CYS A 115 18.43 -11.59 -35.22
C CYS A 115 19.46 -11.59 -36.38
N PRO A 116 19.27 -12.41 -37.45
CA PRO A 116 20.19 -12.48 -38.58
C PRO A 116 20.07 -11.31 -39.57
N TYR A 117 19.09 -10.43 -39.40
CA TYR A 117 18.80 -9.33 -40.32
C TYR A 117 19.12 -7.98 -39.66
N HIS A 118 19.88 -7.14 -40.37
CA HIS A 118 20.21 -5.78 -39.95
C HIS A 118 19.21 -4.78 -40.53
N ILE A 119 18.69 -3.89 -39.68
CA ILE A 119 17.83 -2.77 -40.09
C ILE A 119 18.38 -1.48 -39.48
N GLU A 120 18.37 -0.40 -40.24
CA GLU A 120 18.67 0.94 -39.77
C GLU A 120 17.41 1.73 -39.38
N PRO A 121 17.48 2.67 -38.41
CA PRO A 121 16.32 3.45 -37.97
C PRO A 121 15.59 4.19 -39.09
N HIS A 122 16.32 4.68 -40.10
CA HIS A 122 15.74 5.40 -41.23
C HIS A 122 14.82 4.52 -42.09
N GLN A 123 15.09 3.20 -42.17
CA GLN A 123 14.31 2.27 -42.99
C GLN A 123 12.93 2.02 -42.38
N ILE A 124 12.85 1.99 -41.05
CA ILE A 124 11.58 1.86 -40.30
C ILE A 124 10.78 3.16 -40.39
N GLN A 125 11.44 4.31 -40.30
CA GLN A 125 10.78 5.62 -40.46
C GLN A 125 10.33 5.89 -41.90
N GLY A 126 11.10 5.44 -42.89
CA GLY A 126 10.82 5.54 -44.32
C GLY A 126 9.77 4.54 -44.83
N LEU A 127 9.27 3.65 -43.97
CA LEU A 127 8.32 2.59 -44.32
C LEU A 127 8.82 1.69 -45.48
N GLU A 128 10.11 1.33 -45.45
CA GLU A 128 10.68 0.41 -46.43
C GLU A 128 10.30 -1.05 -46.12
N PHE A 129 9.08 -1.42 -46.49
CA PHE A 129 8.51 -2.75 -46.19
C PHE A 129 9.32 -3.93 -46.74
N LEU A 130 10.13 -3.72 -47.78
CA LEU A 130 10.99 -4.76 -48.34
C LEU A 130 12.07 -5.24 -47.35
N CYS A 131 12.62 -4.32 -46.56
CA CYS A 131 13.65 -4.60 -45.55
C CYS A 131 13.03 -4.98 -44.19
N ILE A 132 11.86 -4.42 -43.87
CA ILE A 132 11.16 -4.65 -42.59
C ILE A 132 10.52 -6.04 -42.54
N HIS A 133 9.99 -6.52 -43.67
CA HIS A 133 9.20 -7.76 -43.73
C HIS A 133 9.97 -9.02 -43.23
N PRO A 134 11.22 -9.29 -43.65
CA PRO A 134 11.98 -10.45 -43.16
C PRO A 134 12.19 -10.42 -41.64
N VAL A 135 12.35 -9.23 -41.05
CA VAL A 135 12.56 -9.08 -39.60
C VAL A 135 11.28 -9.33 -38.83
N ILE A 136 10.15 -8.83 -39.32
CA ILE A 136 8.84 -9.14 -38.72
C ILE A 136 8.52 -10.62 -38.83
N GLN A 137 8.83 -11.25 -39.97
CA GLN A 137 8.63 -12.69 -40.14
C GLN A 137 9.46 -13.50 -39.12
N TRP A 138 10.71 -13.13 -38.91
CA TRP A 138 11.58 -13.76 -37.91
C TRP A 138 11.07 -13.52 -36.49
N LEU A 139 10.73 -12.27 -36.14
CA LEU A 139 10.18 -11.90 -34.84
C LEU A 139 8.89 -12.66 -34.54
N VAL A 140 7.97 -12.74 -35.50
CA VAL A 140 6.72 -13.47 -35.33
C VAL A 140 6.97 -14.95 -35.10
N LYS A 141 7.80 -15.60 -35.93
CA LYS A 141 8.14 -17.03 -35.76
C LYS A 141 8.69 -17.30 -34.36
N LYS A 142 9.67 -16.51 -33.94
CA LYS A 142 10.32 -16.70 -32.65
C LYS A 142 9.37 -16.38 -31.48
N SER A 143 8.42 -15.44 -31.66
CA SER A 143 7.48 -15.06 -30.61
C SER A 143 6.46 -16.16 -30.33
N VAL A 144 6.07 -16.90 -31.39
CA VAL A 144 5.16 -18.04 -31.29
C VAL A 144 5.83 -19.20 -30.56
N GLU A 145 7.08 -19.53 -30.93
CA GLU A 145 7.88 -20.56 -30.23
C GLU A 145 7.99 -20.26 -28.73
N ASN A 146 8.35 -19.02 -28.37
CA ASN A 146 8.51 -18.64 -26.96
C ASN A 146 7.18 -18.66 -26.19
N ARG A 147 6.07 -18.30 -26.84
CA ARG A 147 4.73 -18.39 -26.25
C ARG A 147 4.30 -19.83 -26.01
N GLU A 148 4.64 -20.76 -26.91
CA GLU A 148 4.38 -22.17 -26.71
C GLU A 148 5.19 -22.74 -25.53
N GLU A 149 6.47 -22.38 -25.41
CA GLU A 149 7.31 -22.74 -24.27
C GLU A 149 6.77 -22.18 -22.95
N ARG A 150 6.40 -20.89 -22.93
CA ARG A 150 5.77 -20.24 -21.77
C ARG A 150 4.44 -20.90 -21.40
N ASN A 151 3.61 -21.24 -22.40
CA ASN A 151 2.36 -21.96 -22.19
C ASN A 151 2.61 -23.33 -21.55
N LEU A 152 3.60 -24.06 -22.04
CA LEU A 152 3.99 -25.36 -21.49
C LEU A 152 4.49 -25.23 -20.05
N ARG A 153 5.32 -24.23 -19.75
CA ARG A 153 5.82 -23.93 -18.40
C ARG A 153 4.68 -23.58 -17.45
N LEU A 154 3.75 -22.73 -17.88
CA LEU A 154 2.58 -22.32 -17.08
C LEU A 154 1.62 -23.49 -16.85
N LYS A 155 1.41 -24.35 -17.86
CA LYS A 155 0.65 -25.61 -17.69
C LYS A 155 1.32 -26.53 -16.68
N LYS A 156 2.63 -26.77 -16.76
CA LYS A 156 3.36 -27.58 -15.77
C LYS A 156 3.23 -27.00 -14.36
N PHE A 157 3.33 -25.69 -14.22
CA PHE A 157 3.14 -25.00 -12.94
C PHE A 157 1.70 -25.15 -12.41
N ALA A 158 0.69 -24.92 -13.25
CA ALA A 158 -0.71 -25.07 -12.89
C ALA A 158 -1.05 -26.51 -12.50
N VAL A 159 -0.54 -27.49 -13.25
CA VAL A 159 -0.64 -28.91 -12.90
C VAL A 159 0.05 -29.19 -11.57
N GLY A 160 1.24 -28.64 -11.33
CA GLY A 160 1.93 -28.75 -10.04
C GLY A 160 1.12 -28.19 -8.87
N GLN A 161 0.54 -27.00 -9.03
CA GLN A 161 -0.32 -26.39 -8.01
C GLN A 161 -1.62 -27.16 -7.79
N PHE A 162 -2.22 -27.68 -8.86
CA PHE A 162 -3.39 -28.55 -8.76
C PHE A 162 -3.06 -29.81 -7.96
N HIS A 163 -1.93 -30.47 -8.25
CA HIS A 163 -1.47 -31.64 -7.50
C HIS A 163 -1.09 -31.32 -6.05
N ASN A 164 -0.82 -30.07 -5.69
CA ASN A 164 -0.60 -29.69 -4.29
C ASN A 164 -1.91 -29.64 -3.49
N HIS A 165 -3.01 -29.22 -4.11
CA HIS A 165 -4.30 -29.02 -3.43
C HIS A 165 -5.31 -30.15 -3.63
N TYR A 166 -5.27 -30.85 -4.77
CA TYR A 166 -6.22 -31.90 -5.15
C TYR A 166 -5.46 -33.10 -5.72
N GLN A 167 -5.44 -34.22 -5.00
CA GLN A 167 -4.87 -35.48 -5.48
C GLN A 167 -5.89 -36.62 -5.40
N TYR A 168 -6.08 -37.31 -6.52
CA TYR A 168 -6.82 -38.56 -6.55
C TYR A 168 -6.05 -39.67 -5.79
N LYS A 169 -6.76 -40.67 -5.24
CA LYS A 169 -6.15 -41.80 -4.51
C LYS A 169 -5.16 -42.61 -5.37
N SER A 170 -5.34 -42.63 -6.70
CA SER A 170 -4.41 -43.26 -7.65
C SER A 170 -3.11 -42.47 -7.81
N ASP A 171 -3.20 -41.14 -7.86
CA ASP A 171 -2.04 -40.26 -8.05
C ASP A 171 -1.16 -40.20 -6.80
N LYS A 172 -1.75 -40.30 -5.59
CA LYS A 172 -1.00 -40.47 -4.34
C LYS A 172 -0.08 -41.69 -4.39
N LYS A 173 -0.60 -42.85 -4.81
CA LYS A 173 0.18 -44.09 -4.92
C LYS A 173 1.30 -43.98 -5.96
N ASN A 174 1.07 -43.28 -7.07
CA ASN A 174 2.09 -43.07 -8.10
C ASN A 174 3.17 -42.08 -7.67
N LEU A 175 2.80 -40.97 -7.02
CA LEU A 175 3.75 -40.02 -6.43
C LEU A 175 4.60 -40.66 -5.33
N GLU A 176 4.00 -41.52 -4.51
CA GLU A 176 4.72 -42.24 -3.46
C GLU A 176 5.73 -43.24 -4.05
N LYS A 177 5.36 -43.98 -5.10
CA LYS A 177 6.30 -44.81 -5.87
C LYS A 177 7.44 -43.98 -6.47
N MET A 178 7.15 -42.81 -7.04
CA MET A 178 8.18 -41.92 -7.60
C MET A 178 9.09 -41.32 -6.52
N ARG A 179 8.56 -40.97 -5.34
CA ARG A 179 9.35 -40.49 -4.20
C ARG A 179 10.27 -41.58 -3.66
N ILE A 180 9.73 -42.79 -3.50
CA ILE A 180 10.50 -43.97 -3.08
C ILE A 180 11.62 -44.26 -4.09
N ALA A 181 11.30 -44.28 -5.40
CA ALA A 181 12.29 -44.45 -6.46
C ALA A 181 13.35 -43.33 -6.45
N SER A 182 12.96 -42.07 -6.25
CA SER A 182 13.89 -40.95 -6.15
C SER A 182 14.81 -41.06 -4.93
N ASN A 183 14.31 -41.53 -3.79
CA ASN A 183 15.13 -41.78 -2.61
C ASN A 183 16.13 -42.92 -2.85
N TYR A 184 15.73 -44.00 -3.53
CA TYR A 184 16.67 -45.05 -3.93
C TYR A 184 17.73 -44.55 -4.91
N ILE A 185 17.34 -43.74 -5.91
CA ILE A 185 18.27 -43.14 -6.86
C ILE A 185 19.25 -42.20 -6.15
N LYS A 186 18.77 -41.36 -5.22
CA LYS A 186 19.64 -40.49 -4.40
C LYS A 186 20.58 -41.29 -3.51
N ARG A 187 20.09 -42.37 -2.89
CA ARG A 187 20.93 -43.25 -2.06
C ARG A 187 22.00 -43.95 -2.89
N ILE A 188 21.67 -44.41 -4.09
CA ILE A 188 22.63 -44.96 -5.06
C ILE A 188 23.63 -43.88 -5.47
N GLN A 189 23.19 -42.69 -5.86
CA GLN A 189 24.08 -41.57 -6.18
C GLN A 189 24.99 -41.17 -5.02
N GLN A 190 24.51 -41.26 -3.77
CA GLN A 190 25.29 -41.00 -2.56
C GLN A 190 26.34 -42.08 -2.26
N ILE A 191 26.05 -43.34 -2.59
CA ILE A 191 27.01 -44.45 -2.46
C ILE A 191 28.12 -44.34 -3.50
N TYR A 192 27.82 -43.84 -4.70
CA TYR A 192 28.78 -43.70 -5.79
C TYR A 192 29.32 -42.26 -5.97
N THR A 193 29.01 -41.34 -5.05
CA THR A 193 29.61 -40.00 -5.10
C THR A 193 31.00 -40.05 -4.48
N PRO A 194 32.03 -39.57 -5.18
CA PRO A 194 33.40 -39.58 -4.65
C PRO A 194 33.50 -38.63 -3.45
N ILE A 195 33.87 -39.15 -2.28
CA ILE A 195 34.04 -38.36 -1.05
C ILE A 195 35.49 -37.88 -0.98
N ARG A 196 35.68 -36.55 -0.93
CA ARG A 196 37.00 -35.94 -0.85
C ARG A 196 37.48 -35.91 0.61
N HIS A 197 38.44 -36.75 0.95
CA HIS A 197 39.08 -36.88 2.27
C HIS A 197 40.20 -35.86 2.52
N TYR A 198 40.93 -35.45 1.47
CA TYR A 198 42.02 -34.48 1.59
C TYR A 198 41.82 -33.31 0.63
N GLN A 199 42.23 -32.10 1.03
CA GLN A 199 42.15 -30.90 0.21
C GLN A 199 43.55 -30.29 0.06
N CYS A 200 44.06 -30.26 -1.17
CA CYS A 200 45.33 -29.60 -1.45
C CYS A 200 45.23 -28.07 -1.24
N LYS A 201 46.20 -27.48 -0.55
CA LYS A 201 46.27 -26.03 -0.28
C LYS A 201 47.02 -25.24 -1.36
N ASP A 202 47.92 -25.91 -2.11
CA ASP A 202 48.79 -25.26 -3.09
C ASP A 202 48.58 -25.83 -4.49
N PHE A 203 48.14 -24.99 -5.43
CA PHE A 203 47.89 -25.36 -6.83
C PHE A 203 49.12 -25.25 -7.74
N SER A 204 50.31 -24.98 -7.17
CA SER A 204 51.51 -24.60 -7.93
C SER A 204 52.48 -25.76 -8.17
N ILE A 205 51.96 -26.95 -8.47
CA ILE A 205 52.79 -28.12 -8.83
C ILE A 205 52.56 -28.44 -10.32
N GLU A 206 53.59 -28.21 -11.14
CA GLU A 206 53.50 -28.31 -12.60
C GLU A 206 53.49 -29.75 -13.13
N ASP A 207 53.98 -30.72 -12.36
CA ASP A 207 54.17 -32.10 -12.84
C ASP A 207 52.85 -32.92 -12.82
N GLU A 208 52.44 -33.43 -13.98
CA GLU A 208 51.14 -34.09 -14.20
C GLU A 208 50.98 -35.38 -13.38
N LYS A 209 52.07 -36.13 -13.19
CA LYS A 209 52.05 -37.39 -12.42
C LYS A 209 51.74 -37.15 -10.94
N THR A 210 52.32 -36.11 -10.37
CA THR A 210 52.11 -35.70 -8.97
C THR A 210 50.68 -35.21 -8.76
N ARG A 211 50.10 -34.52 -9.75
CA ARG A 211 48.70 -34.08 -9.73
C ARG A 211 47.72 -35.25 -9.70
N VAL A 212 47.97 -36.27 -10.53
CA VAL A 212 47.17 -37.50 -10.56
C VAL A 212 47.29 -38.24 -9.22
N GLN A 213 48.50 -38.35 -8.66
CA GLN A 213 48.73 -39.02 -7.39
C GLN A 213 48.08 -38.29 -6.20
N MET A 214 48.15 -36.95 -6.17
CA MET A 214 47.43 -36.13 -5.18
C MET A 214 45.92 -36.33 -5.30
N THR A 215 45.37 -36.28 -6.53
CA THR A 215 43.93 -36.46 -6.75
C THR A 215 43.46 -37.85 -6.28
N LEU A 216 44.28 -38.89 -6.44
CA LEU A 216 43.96 -40.23 -5.91
C LEU A 216 43.96 -40.26 -4.37
N LEU A 217 44.91 -39.60 -3.72
CA LEU A 217 44.91 -39.47 -2.26
C LEU A 217 43.68 -38.71 -1.76
N GLU A 218 43.22 -37.69 -2.49
CA GLU A 218 42.07 -36.90 -2.07
C GLU A 218 40.77 -37.70 -1.93
N TYR A 219 40.65 -38.88 -2.55
CA TYR A 219 39.39 -39.64 -2.56
C TYR A 219 39.49 -41.05 -1.94
N ASP A 220 40.61 -41.43 -1.32
CA ASP A 220 40.78 -42.77 -0.71
C ASP A 220 41.13 -42.68 0.78
N GLY A 221 40.27 -43.25 1.64
CA GLY A 221 40.32 -43.07 3.10
C GLY A 221 39.63 -44.22 3.84
N THR A 222 40.27 -45.39 3.89
CA THR A 222 39.87 -46.48 4.78
C THR A 222 40.68 -46.45 6.09
N LEU A 223 39.96 -46.63 7.22
CA LEU A 223 40.40 -46.98 8.59
C LEU A 223 40.74 -45.83 9.58
N ALA A 224 39.79 -45.48 10.47
CA ALA A 224 40.01 -45.37 11.94
C ALA A 224 38.77 -44.83 12.69
N ASN A 225 38.63 -45.33 13.92
CA ASN A 225 37.49 -45.36 14.85
C ASN A 225 37.55 -44.29 15.97
N HIS A 226 36.42 -44.16 16.72
CA HIS A 226 36.30 -43.87 18.19
C HIS A 226 36.50 -42.40 18.67
N VAL A 227 35.87 -41.82 19.72
CA VAL A 227 34.84 -42.22 20.73
C VAL A 227 34.33 -41.00 21.58
N SER A 228 33.13 -41.15 22.17
CA SER A 228 32.51 -40.73 23.48
C SER A 228 32.61 -39.31 24.11
N GLU A 229 31.50 -38.68 24.59
CA GLU A 229 30.84 -38.61 25.95
C GLU A 229 31.49 -37.58 26.93
N GLU A 230 30.81 -36.75 27.75
CA GLU A 230 29.87 -36.98 28.88
C GLU A 230 29.09 -35.69 29.28
N ASN A 231 28.07 -35.77 30.17
CA ASN A 231 27.74 -34.75 31.21
C ASN A 231 26.61 -35.19 32.18
N SER A 232 26.70 -34.82 33.47
CA SER A 232 25.70 -35.08 34.54
C SER A 232 25.47 -33.87 35.48
N ALA A 233 24.19 -33.61 35.80
CA ALA A 233 23.49 -33.21 37.07
C ALA A 233 24.19 -32.31 38.14
N ASN A 234 23.56 -31.53 39.04
CA ASN A 234 22.19 -31.18 39.47
C ASN A 234 22.28 -29.97 40.46
N ASP A 235 21.16 -29.31 40.79
CA ASP A 235 21.07 -28.08 41.61
C ASP A 235 19.90 -28.17 42.64
N GLU A 236 20.05 -27.68 43.88
CA GLU A 236 18.95 -27.48 44.86
C GLU A 236 19.22 -26.36 45.91
N ASN A 237 18.31 -25.37 45.93
CA ASN A 237 17.48 -24.79 47.03
C ASN A 237 18.01 -24.21 48.38
N ILE A 238 17.16 -23.28 48.93
CA ILE A 238 16.86 -22.83 50.33
C ILE A 238 17.01 -21.29 50.52
N SER A 239 15.94 -20.46 50.57
CA SER A 239 14.96 -20.07 51.64
C SER A 239 15.35 -18.92 52.62
N SER A 240 14.50 -17.87 52.64
CA SER A 240 13.98 -16.98 53.74
C SER A 240 14.88 -16.57 54.93
N SER A 241 14.85 -15.33 55.47
CA SER A 241 13.74 -14.66 56.18
C SER A 241 14.15 -13.24 56.65
N GLN A 242 13.16 -12.42 57.03
CA GLN A 242 13.20 -11.05 57.60
C GLN A 242 13.72 -11.00 59.06
N GLU A 243 14.09 -9.80 59.55
CA GLU A 243 13.61 -9.25 60.84
C GLU A 243 14.04 -7.78 61.04
N GLU A 244 13.14 -6.98 61.65
CA GLU A 244 13.30 -5.59 62.07
C GLU A 244 13.51 -5.49 63.60
N ASP A 245 14.22 -4.40 63.95
CA ASP A 245 13.99 -3.50 65.07
C ASP A 245 14.58 -3.67 66.48
N GLN A 246 15.02 -2.49 66.94
CA GLN A 246 15.79 -2.19 68.15
C GLN A 246 14.91 -1.74 69.33
N ASN A 247 15.51 -1.95 70.51
CA ASN A 247 15.57 -1.05 71.67
C ASN A 247 14.65 -1.25 72.91
N ARG A 248 15.31 -1.83 73.93
CA ARG A 248 15.50 -1.41 75.34
C ARG A 248 14.30 -1.10 76.28
N PHE A 249 14.00 -2.11 77.12
CA PHE A 249 14.03 -2.18 78.61
C PHE A 249 13.97 -0.87 79.45
N SER A 250 13.38 -0.77 80.66
CA SER A 250 12.48 -1.57 81.52
C SER A 250 12.40 -0.83 82.89
N GLN A 251 11.24 -0.75 83.55
CA GLN A 251 10.98 -1.28 84.91
C GLN A 251 9.71 -0.70 85.58
N LYS A 252 9.05 -1.59 86.32
CA LYS A 252 7.71 -1.49 86.95
C LYS A 252 7.72 -0.76 88.29
N LEU A 253 6.59 -0.15 88.65
CA LEU A 253 6.30 0.48 89.95
C LEU A 253 4.92 0.08 90.49
N ASP A 254 4.72 0.44 91.75
CA ASP A 254 4.14 -0.34 92.83
C ASP A 254 2.60 -0.20 93.04
N THR A 255 2.00 -1.23 93.61
CA THR A 255 0.56 -1.48 93.77
C THR A 255 -0.16 -0.65 94.87
N THR A 256 0.57 0.22 95.57
CA THR A 256 0.08 1.07 96.66
C THR A 256 -0.66 2.33 96.18
N LEU A 257 -0.47 2.75 94.92
CA LEU A 257 -1.14 3.90 94.32
C LEU A 257 -2.59 3.60 93.87
N ARG A 258 -2.94 2.33 93.66
CA ARG A 258 -4.25 1.94 93.08
C ARG A 258 -5.41 2.01 94.06
N THR A 259 -5.13 1.95 95.36
CA THR A 259 -6.14 1.95 96.43
C THR A 259 -6.45 3.35 96.94
N ALA A 260 -5.49 4.28 96.91
CA ALA A 260 -5.71 5.70 97.19
C ALA A 260 -6.64 6.36 96.14
N LEU A 261 -6.51 5.96 94.87
CA LEU A 261 -7.31 6.48 93.77
C LEU A 261 -8.81 6.13 93.89
N LYS A 262 -9.15 4.94 94.41
CA LYS A 262 -10.55 4.49 94.53
C LYS A 262 -11.36 5.23 95.60
N LYS A 263 -10.70 5.80 96.62
CA LYS A 263 -11.36 6.57 97.68
C LYS A 263 -11.63 8.01 97.22
N HIS A 264 -10.64 8.60 96.57
CA HIS A 264 -10.74 9.91 95.90
C HIS A 264 -11.84 9.93 94.81
N TYR A 265 -12.04 8.83 94.07
CA TYR A 265 -13.09 8.75 93.05
C TYR A 265 -14.52 8.75 93.60
N ARG A 266 -14.75 8.40 94.87
CA ARG A 266 -16.09 8.40 95.48
C ARG A 266 -16.46 9.75 96.09
N GLU A 267 -15.49 10.45 96.69
CA GLU A 267 -15.67 11.81 97.20
C GLU A 267 -15.85 12.79 96.01
N PHE A 268 -15.09 12.60 94.93
CA PHE A 268 -15.23 13.34 93.68
C PHE A 268 -16.60 13.18 92.99
N GLN A 269 -17.26 12.02 93.10
CA GLN A 269 -18.59 11.81 92.52
C GLN A 269 -19.71 12.58 93.22
N GLN A 270 -19.53 12.96 94.49
CA GLN A 270 -20.53 13.71 95.26
C GLN A 270 -20.35 15.23 95.12
N GLU A 271 -19.11 15.73 94.99
CA GLU A 271 -18.84 17.13 94.62
C GLU A 271 -19.26 17.44 93.17
N MET A 272 -19.06 16.50 92.23
CA MET A 272 -19.48 16.67 90.82
C MET A 272 -20.99 16.89 90.62
N GLN A 273 -21.87 16.43 91.52
CA GLN A 273 -23.32 16.61 91.34
C GLN A 273 -23.83 17.99 91.80
N ILE A 274 -23.11 18.67 92.70
CA ILE A 274 -23.46 20.02 93.17
C ILE A 274 -22.75 21.06 92.29
N ASP A 275 -21.50 20.82 91.88
CA ASP A 275 -20.76 21.65 90.93
C ASP A 275 -21.34 21.63 89.51
N ALA A 276 -22.00 20.56 89.05
CA ALA A 276 -22.50 20.48 87.67
C ALA A 276 -23.48 21.60 87.27
N LYS A 277 -24.19 22.22 88.23
CA LYS A 277 -25.13 23.32 87.97
C LYS A 277 -24.46 24.70 88.02
N GLU A 278 -23.57 24.96 88.97
CA GLU A 278 -22.84 26.24 89.02
C GLU A 278 -21.71 26.31 87.98
N LEU A 279 -21.09 25.18 87.64
CA LEU A 279 -20.07 25.08 86.59
C LEU A 279 -20.68 25.21 85.18
N THR A 280 -21.96 24.89 84.96
CA THR A 280 -22.59 25.09 83.64
C THR A 280 -22.91 26.57 83.36
N GLU A 281 -23.37 27.32 84.36
CA GLU A 281 -23.59 28.77 84.22
C GLU A 281 -22.27 29.56 84.17
N GLN A 282 -21.28 29.20 85.00
CA GLN A 282 -19.94 29.82 84.93
C GLN A 282 -19.18 29.45 83.65
N ASN A 283 -19.30 28.21 83.13
CA ASN A 283 -18.71 27.85 81.84
C ASN A 283 -19.40 28.55 80.67
N GLN A 284 -20.72 28.81 80.73
CA GLN A 284 -21.40 29.59 79.69
C GLN A 284 -20.98 31.06 79.71
N LEU A 285 -20.84 31.68 80.89
CA LEU A 285 -20.34 33.04 81.02
C LEU A 285 -18.85 33.16 80.64
N ALA A 286 -18.00 32.22 81.04
CA ALA A 286 -16.60 32.17 80.62
C ALA A 286 -16.45 31.88 79.12
N ALA A 287 -17.32 31.05 78.52
CA ALA A 287 -17.36 30.85 77.08
C ALA A 287 -17.79 32.13 76.34
N LEU A 288 -18.76 32.89 76.87
CA LEU A 288 -19.17 34.17 76.28
C LEU A 288 -18.11 35.28 76.47
N GLU A 289 -17.38 35.32 77.58
CA GLU A 289 -16.29 36.27 77.80
C GLU A 289 -15.04 35.93 76.98
N THR A 290 -14.72 34.65 76.79
CA THR A 290 -13.66 34.22 75.87
C THR A 290 -14.04 34.52 74.42
N VAL A 291 -15.31 34.33 74.02
CA VAL A 291 -15.80 34.73 72.69
C VAL A 291 -15.82 36.26 72.53
N LYS A 292 -16.23 37.03 73.53
CA LYS A 292 -16.25 38.50 73.51
C LYS A 292 -14.84 39.08 73.43
N SER A 293 -13.90 38.58 74.23
CA SER A 293 -12.49 39.00 74.15
C SER A 293 -11.82 38.55 72.85
N ALA A 294 -12.20 37.39 72.29
CA ALA A 294 -11.76 36.96 70.96
C ALA A 294 -12.32 37.85 69.84
N LEU A 295 -13.58 38.28 69.94
CA LEU A 295 -14.21 39.23 69.02
C LEU A 295 -13.61 40.63 69.14
N GLN A 296 -13.36 41.13 70.35
CA GLN A 296 -12.67 42.41 70.56
C GLN A 296 -11.26 42.39 69.98
N ARG A 297 -10.49 41.33 70.21
CA ARG A 297 -9.17 41.17 69.56
C ARG A 297 -9.28 41.07 68.03
N LYS A 298 -10.34 40.47 67.48
CA LYS A 298 -10.58 40.47 66.03
C LYS A 298 -10.93 41.85 65.50
N VAL A 299 -11.73 42.63 66.22
CA VAL A 299 -12.08 44.01 65.83
C VAL A 299 -10.85 44.91 65.91
N GLU A 300 -10.03 44.80 66.96
CA GLU A 300 -8.78 45.54 67.10
C GLU A 300 -7.77 45.17 66.01
N ARG A 301 -7.62 43.87 65.70
CA ARG A 301 -6.81 43.42 64.55
C ARG A 301 -7.32 43.99 63.24
N ASN A 302 -8.63 43.88 62.98
CA ASN A 302 -9.21 44.42 61.77
C ASN A 302 -9.06 45.95 61.67
N GLN A 303 -9.10 46.67 62.80
CA GLN A 303 -8.88 48.12 62.81
C GLN A 303 -7.41 48.48 62.57
N ALA A 304 -6.47 47.70 63.11
CA ALA A 304 -5.05 47.84 62.81
C ALA A 304 -4.77 47.52 61.33
N ASP A 305 -5.32 46.42 60.82
CA ASP A 305 -5.19 46.02 59.41
C ASP A 305 -5.76 47.11 58.48
N LEU A 306 -6.90 47.73 58.84
CA LEU A 306 -7.49 48.83 58.05
C LEU A 306 -6.61 50.09 58.07
N GLN A 307 -5.97 50.40 59.20
CA GLN A 307 -5.04 51.52 59.29
C GLN A 307 -3.75 51.25 58.49
N ASP A 308 -3.21 50.05 58.57
CA ASP A 308 -2.05 49.62 57.78
C ASP A 308 -2.37 49.63 56.29
N LEU A 309 -3.58 49.19 55.89
CA LEU A 309 -4.03 49.23 54.51
C LEU A 309 -4.17 50.67 54.00
N LEU A 310 -4.71 51.58 54.82
CA LEU A 310 -4.85 53.00 54.47
C LEU A 310 -3.48 53.69 54.34
N GLN A 311 -2.53 53.39 55.21
CA GLN A 311 -1.16 53.88 55.09
C GLN A 311 -0.50 53.35 53.82
N SER A 312 -0.65 52.04 53.53
CA SER A 312 -0.13 51.44 52.30
C SER A 312 -0.76 52.05 51.04
N LEU A 313 -2.07 52.34 51.05
CA LEU A 313 -2.75 53.04 49.95
C LEU A 313 -2.19 54.44 49.71
N GLN A 314 -1.98 55.23 50.78
CA GLN A 314 -1.39 56.56 50.67
C GLN A 314 0.07 56.53 50.21
N GLU A 315 0.83 55.52 50.61
CA GLU A 315 2.19 55.31 50.13
C GLU A 315 2.19 54.94 48.64
N GLN A 316 1.29 54.07 48.20
CA GLN A 316 1.12 53.70 46.79
C GLN A 316 0.67 54.88 45.93
N GLU A 317 -0.25 55.73 46.39
CA GLU A 317 -0.66 56.93 45.67
C GLU A 317 0.50 57.91 45.50
N LYS A 318 1.30 58.13 46.55
CA LYS A 318 2.52 58.97 46.46
C LYS A 318 3.57 58.37 45.54
N LEU A 319 3.69 57.05 45.49
CA LEU A 319 4.59 56.37 44.55
C LEU A 319 4.09 56.58 43.11
N ALA A 320 2.79 56.36 42.87
CA ALA A 320 2.17 56.55 41.57
C ALA A 320 2.29 58.00 41.06
N GLU A 321 2.12 59.01 41.93
CA GLU A 321 2.33 60.41 41.56
C GLU A 321 3.79 60.69 41.18
N LYS A 322 4.75 60.11 41.91
CA LYS A 322 6.17 60.21 41.56
C LYS A 322 6.47 59.52 40.22
N ASP A 323 5.88 58.36 39.97
CA ASP A 323 6.07 57.60 38.74
C ASP A 323 5.46 58.34 37.54
N VAL A 324 4.28 58.93 37.69
CA VAL A 324 3.66 59.78 36.64
C VAL A 324 4.50 61.04 36.38
N ALA A 325 5.08 61.64 37.42
CA ALA A 325 5.97 62.78 37.25
C ALA A 325 7.29 62.39 36.57
N GLN A 326 7.83 61.20 36.87
CA GLN A 326 9.00 60.65 36.18
C GLN A 326 8.68 60.31 34.73
N GLN A 327 7.53 59.69 34.44
CA GLN A 327 7.07 59.41 33.07
C GLN A 327 6.98 60.69 32.25
N LYS A 328 6.37 61.76 32.77
CA LYS A 328 6.30 63.05 32.04
C LYS A 328 7.68 63.67 31.77
N LYS A 329 8.63 63.51 32.70
CA LYS A 329 10.03 63.96 32.50
C LYS A 329 10.74 63.13 31.44
N LEU A 330 10.55 61.81 31.47
CA LEU A 330 11.10 60.87 30.48
C LEU A 330 10.49 61.11 29.09
N GLU A 331 9.19 61.34 28.99
CA GLU A 331 8.52 61.68 27.73
C GLU A 331 9.04 62.98 27.14
N ALA A 332 9.25 64.02 27.97
CA ALA A 332 9.85 65.27 27.53
C ALA A 332 11.30 65.08 27.07
N GLN A 333 12.10 64.27 27.76
CA GLN A 333 13.45 63.92 27.34
C GLN A 333 13.45 63.12 26.03
N ILE A 334 12.51 62.19 25.86
CA ILE A 334 12.36 61.39 24.62
C ILE A 334 11.97 62.29 23.45
N GLU A 335 11.06 63.25 23.63
CA GLU A 335 10.75 64.28 22.62
C GLU A 335 11.98 65.12 22.25
N GLU A 336 12.80 65.49 23.24
CA GLU A 336 14.05 66.22 23.02
C GLU A 336 15.08 65.36 22.25
N TYR A 337 15.24 64.09 22.59
CA TYR A 337 16.10 63.15 21.87
C TYR A 337 15.61 62.86 20.45
N LYS A 338 14.29 62.74 20.23
CA LYS A 338 13.71 62.57 18.87
C LYS A 338 13.97 63.78 17.99
N ASN A 339 13.92 64.99 18.56
CA ASN A 339 14.25 66.22 17.83
C ASN A 339 15.74 66.29 17.47
N VAL A 340 16.63 65.76 18.33
CA VAL A 340 18.05 65.61 18.01
C VAL A 340 18.29 64.52 16.95
N GLU A 341 17.59 63.38 17.03
CA GLU A 341 17.64 62.31 16.03
C GLU A 341 17.15 62.78 14.65
N ALA A 342 16.13 63.64 14.59
CA ALA A 342 15.66 64.24 13.34
C ALA A 342 16.71 65.12 12.63
N GLY A 343 17.74 65.59 13.34
CA GLY A 343 18.86 66.35 12.79
C GLY A 343 20.06 65.49 12.36
N VAL A 344 20.06 64.19 12.67
CA VAL A 344 21.15 63.27 12.35
C VAL A 344 20.75 62.37 11.18
N LYS A 345 21.67 62.10 10.25
CA LYS A 345 21.41 61.18 9.13
C LYS A 345 20.99 59.80 9.67
N THR A 346 19.79 59.37 9.34
CA THR A 346 19.18 58.09 9.75
C THR A 346 20.04 56.88 9.43
N GLU A 347 20.86 56.95 8.37
CA GLU A 347 21.82 55.91 7.98
C GLU A 347 22.87 55.63 9.07
N LEU A 348 23.46 56.68 9.67
CA LEU A 348 24.50 56.53 10.69
C LEU A 348 23.93 55.97 12.00
N VAL A 349 22.71 56.37 12.36
CA VAL A 349 22.00 55.84 13.52
C VAL A 349 21.68 54.36 13.32
N SER A 350 21.26 53.97 12.12
CA SER A 350 21.02 52.56 11.80
C SER A 350 22.29 51.72 11.86
N GLU A 351 23.43 52.24 11.39
CA GLU A 351 24.72 51.54 11.44
C GLU A 351 25.21 51.37 12.89
N VAL A 352 25.11 52.41 13.72
CA VAL A 352 25.45 52.32 15.15
C VAL A 352 24.51 51.37 15.90
N GLN A 353 23.21 51.36 15.58
CA GLN A 353 22.27 50.38 16.13
C GLN A 353 22.66 48.96 15.73
N THR A 354 23.02 48.72 14.46
CA THR A 354 23.49 47.39 14.04
C THR A 354 24.77 46.98 14.75
N LEU A 355 25.72 47.89 14.94
CA LEU A 355 26.97 47.61 15.65
C LEU A 355 26.73 47.35 17.15
N LEU A 356 25.80 48.07 17.78
CA LEU A 356 25.41 47.82 19.17
C LEU A 356 24.71 46.48 19.32
N THR A 357 23.81 46.11 18.41
CA THR A 357 23.18 44.77 18.43
C THR A 357 24.22 43.67 18.25
N GLN A 358 25.16 43.82 17.32
CA GLN A 358 26.25 42.85 17.13
C GLN A 358 27.15 42.75 18.37
N HIS A 359 27.46 43.89 19.01
CA HIS A 359 28.25 43.89 20.23
C HIS A 359 27.52 43.22 21.40
N ASP A 360 26.22 43.46 21.56
CA ASP A 360 25.41 42.83 22.61
C ASP A 360 25.22 41.34 22.35
N ASP A 361 25.07 40.93 21.10
CA ASP A 361 24.99 39.52 20.71
C ASP A 361 26.34 38.82 20.91
N LEU A 362 27.46 39.44 20.52
CA LEU A 362 28.81 38.92 20.83
C LEU A 362 29.06 38.80 22.33
N LYS A 363 28.57 39.75 23.15
CA LYS A 363 28.66 39.65 24.61
C LYS A 363 27.84 38.48 25.17
N LYS A 364 26.64 38.24 24.63
CA LYS A 364 25.82 37.07 25.00
C LYS A 364 26.54 35.79 24.62
N GLU A 365 26.99 35.68 23.38
CA GLU A 365 27.75 34.52 22.89
C GLU A 365 29.01 34.27 23.73
N GLU A 366 29.75 35.32 24.12
CA GLU A 366 30.91 35.19 25.01
C GLU A 366 30.50 34.68 26.40
N SER A 367 29.38 35.16 26.95
CA SER A 367 28.87 34.71 28.25
C SER A 367 28.38 33.25 28.21
N GLU A 368 27.67 32.87 27.15
CA GLU A 368 27.17 31.51 26.91
C GLU A 368 28.33 30.55 26.66
N PHE A 369 29.33 30.97 25.89
CA PHE A 369 30.54 30.20 25.65
C PHE A 369 31.35 30.00 26.95
N LYS A 370 31.49 31.04 27.79
CA LYS A 370 32.14 30.92 29.11
C LYS A 370 31.35 30.02 30.06
N GLU A 371 30.02 30.01 29.99
CA GLU A 371 29.21 29.05 30.74
C GLU A 371 29.35 27.63 30.21
N HIS A 372 29.38 27.44 28.90
CA HIS A 372 29.59 26.15 28.27
C HIS A 372 30.97 25.59 28.62
N CYS A 373 32.04 26.36 28.46
CA CYS A 373 33.39 25.93 28.86
C CYS A 373 33.49 25.66 30.36
N ARG A 374 32.76 26.39 31.22
CA ARG A 374 32.72 26.09 32.66
C ARG A 374 32.00 24.78 32.96
N LYS A 375 30.90 24.49 32.27
CA LYS A 375 30.19 23.21 32.39
C LYS A 375 31.06 22.06 31.90
N ASP A 376 31.67 22.20 30.73
CA ASP A 376 32.54 21.18 30.15
C ASP A 376 33.78 20.94 31.02
N LEU A 377 34.38 22.00 31.59
CA LEU A 377 35.48 21.85 32.56
C LEU A 377 35.02 21.11 33.82
N ALA A 378 33.84 21.42 34.35
CA ALA A 378 33.31 20.72 35.53
C ALA A 378 33.01 19.25 35.22
N GLU A 379 32.43 18.94 34.06
CA GLU A 379 32.19 17.56 33.61
C GLU A 379 33.50 16.80 33.42
N LEU A 380 34.51 17.42 32.79
CA LEU A 380 35.82 16.79 32.61
C LEU A 380 36.55 16.59 33.93
N GLN A 381 36.47 17.54 34.86
CA GLN A 381 37.02 17.39 36.21
C GLN A 381 36.33 16.25 36.95
N GLN A 382 35.00 16.16 36.88
CA GLN A 382 34.25 15.07 37.48
C GLN A 382 34.62 13.71 36.87
N GLN A 383 34.77 13.62 35.54
CA GLN A 383 35.22 12.40 34.87
C GLN A 383 36.65 12.01 35.28
N ILE A 384 37.56 12.99 35.45
CA ILE A 384 38.92 12.73 35.95
C ILE A 384 38.87 12.20 37.38
N GLU A 385 38.06 12.81 38.25
CA GLU A 385 37.92 12.41 39.65
C GLU A 385 37.30 11.00 39.78
N GLU A 386 36.33 10.66 38.94
CA GLU A 386 35.75 9.31 38.82
C GLU A 386 36.79 8.29 38.31
N LEU A 387 37.61 8.66 37.32
CA LEU A 387 38.69 7.84 36.80
C LEU A 387 39.83 7.67 37.81
N GLU A 388 40.17 8.70 38.59
CA GLU A 388 41.15 8.63 39.66
C GLU A 388 40.64 7.82 40.85
N ALA A 389 39.35 7.89 41.18
CA ALA A 389 38.73 7.03 42.19
C ALA A 389 38.75 5.56 41.76
N PHE A 390 38.42 5.28 40.49
CA PHE A 390 38.58 3.94 39.88
C PHE A 390 40.07 3.52 39.85
N THR A 391 40.96 4.48 39.58
CA THR A 391 42.43 4.64 39.72
C THR A 391 43.09 4.18 41.03
N CYS A 392 42.35 4.30 42.12
CA CYS A 392 42.81 4.02 43.48
C CYS A 392 42.29 2.70 44.06
N GLN A 393 41.29 2.07 43.43
CA GLN A 393 40.77 0.75 43.82
C GLN A 393 41.82 -0.36 43.63
N SER A 394 41.72 -1.42 44.45
CA SER A 394 42.58 -2.59 44.31
C SER A 394 42.35 -3.30 42.96
N PRO A 395 43.35 -4.05 42.42
CA PRO A 395 43.19 -4.72 41.13
C PRO A 395 42.00 -5.70 41.10
N GLU A 396 41.67 -6.33 42.23
CA GLU A 396 40.52 -7.24 42.37
C GLU A 396 39.17 -6.49 42.31
N GLU A 397 39.07 -5.31 42.93
CA GLU A 397 37.87 -4.46 42.89
C GLU A 397 37.60 -3.91 41.49
N ARG A 398 38.65 -3.54 40.74
CA ARG A 398 38.51 -3.13 39.33
C ARG A 398 38.00 -4.25 38.44
N GLU A 399 38.54 -5.46 38.60
CA GLU A 399 38.09 -6.61 37.82
C GLU A 399 36.63 -6.94 38.12
N ALA A 400 36.21 -6.84 39.39
CA ALA A 400 34.81 -6.99 39.79
C ALA A 400 33.90 -5.90 39.19
N ALA A 401 34.32 -4.64 39.17
CA ALA A 401 33.57 -3.55 38.55
C ALA A 401 33.45 -3.70 37.03
N ILE A 402 34.53 -4.10 36.35
CA ILE A 402 34.52 -4.41 34.91
C ILE A 402 33.61 -5.60 34.61
N PHE A 403 33.59 -6.62 35.48
CA PHE A 403 32.71 -7.76 35.34
C PHE A 403 31.23 -7.36 35.49
N ALA A 404 30.89 -6.56 36.51
CA ALA A 404 29.54 -6.03 36.72
C ALA A 404 29.06 -5.19 35.51
N GLU A 405 29.93 -4.34 34.95
CA GLU A 405 29.58 -3.53 33.78
C GLU A 405 29.45 -4.39 32.51
N LYS A 406 30.27 -5.44 32.34
CA LYS A 406 30.10 -6.44 31.27
C LYS A 406 28.78 -7.19 31.40
N GLU A 407 28.35 -7.54 32.61
CA GLU A 407 27.01 -8.11 32.84
C GLU A 407 25.90 -7.12 32.52
N ARG A 408 26.03 -5.85 32.94
CA ARG A 408 25.09 -4.78 32.58
C ARG A 408 24.97 -4.64 31.05
N ILE A 409 26.09 -4.63 30.33
CA ILE A 409 26.10 -4.61 28.87
C ILE A 409 25.44 -5.86 28.28
N ARG A 410 25.67 -7.06 28.84
CA ARG A 410 24.98 -8.28 28.40
C ARG A 410 23.47 -8.17 28.57
N THR A 411 22.98 -7.71 29.73
CA THR A 411 21.54 -7.56 29.98
C THR A 411 20.92 -6.54 29.02
N LEU A 412 21.57 -5.40 28.77
CA LEU A 412 21.12 -4.40 27.80
C LEU A 412 21.08 -4.95 26.38
N LYS A 413 22.11 -5.69 25.95
CA LYS A 413 22.10 -6.37 24.64
C LYS A 413 20.94 -7.35 24.51
N LEU A 414 20.60 -8.06 25.59
CA LEU A 414 19.47 -9.00 25.63
C LEU A 414 18.12 -8.26 25.53
N GLN A 415 17.97 -7.14 26.23
CA GLN A 415 16.79 -6.28 26.12
C GLN A 415 16.65 -5.69 24.72
N LEU A 416 17.74 -5.23 24.11
CA LEU A 416 17.77 -4.72 22.74
C LEU A 416 17.38 -5.81 21.74
N ALA A 417 17.93 -7.01 21.88
CA ALA A 417 17.54 -8.17 21.06
C ALA A 417 16.04 -8.50 21.21
N LYS A 418 15.48 -8.40 22.41
CA LYS A 418 14.03 -8.58 22.65
C LYS A 418 13.20 -7.51 21.94
N ARG A 419 13.63 -6.24 21.98
CA ARG A 419 12.97 -5.14 21.25
C ARG A 419 13.07 -5.32 19.74
N ASN A 420 14.24 -5.68 19.21
CA ASN A 420 14.42 -5.96 17.78
C ASN A 420 13.55 -7.13 17.30
N ARG A 421 13.42 -8.21 18.09
CA ARG A 421 12.48 -9.29 17.79
C ARG A 421 11.03 -8.80 17.76
N GLY A 422 10.66 -7.90 18.67
CA GLY A 422 9.35 -7.24 18.66
C GLY A 422 9.11 -6.40 17.41
N ILE A 423 10.10 -5.60 16.98
CA ILE A 423 10.03 -4.79 15.76
C ILE A 423 9.84 -5.68 14.53
N VAL A 424 10.62 -6.76 14.40
CA VAL A 424 10.48 -7.71 13.28
C VAL A 424 9.12 -8.41 13.30
N ALA A 425 8.59 -8.74 14.48
CA ALA A 425 7.25 -9.32 14.59
C ALA A 425 6.17 -8.33 14.10
N ILE A 426 6.27 -7.06 14.48
CA ILE A 426 5.36 -6.01 14.02
C ILE A 426 5.52 -5.78 12.51
N GLN A 427 6.74 -5.75 11.98
CA GLN A 427 6.98 -5.63 10.53
C GLN A 427 6.31 -6.77 9.75
N ARG A 428 6.47 -8.02 10.19
CA ARG A 428 5.76 -9.16 9.58
C ARG A 428 4.24 -9.03 9.67
N GLN A 429 3.72 -8.45 10.76
CA GLN A 429 2.28 -8.17 10.87
C GLN A 429 1.84 -7.07 9.91
N LEU A 430 2.67 -6.07 9.66
CA LEU A 430 2.42 -5.02 8.67
C LEU A 430 2.51 -5.57 7.24
N ASP A 431 3.47 -6.45 6.95
CA ASP A 431 3.60 -7.11 5.64
C ASP A 431 2.40 -8.02 5.31
N ASN A 432 1.71 -8.52 6.34
CA ASN A 432 0.46 -9.28 6.15
C ASN A 432 -0.73 -8.38 5.76
N ILE A 433 -0.62 -7.06 5.90
CA ILE A 433 -1.66 -6.12 5.48
C ILE A 433 -1.47 -5.88 3.98
N PRO A 434 -2.46 -6.24 3.14
CA PRO A 434 -2.32 -6.11 1.70
C PRO A 434 -2.09 -4.66 1.30
N ASP A 435 -1.08 -4.43 0.47
CA ASP A 435 -0.80 -3.10 -0.05
C ASP A 435 -1.94 -2.63 -0.97
N ARG A 436 -2.03 -1.31 -1.20
CA ARG A 436 -2.99 -0.70 -2.11
C ARG A 436 -2.94 -1.31 -3.51
N THR A 437 -1.75 -1.74 -3.94
CA THR A 437 -1.56 -2.44 -5.23
C THR A 437 -2.20 -3.83 -5.22
N GLU A 438 -1.99 -4.63 -4.18
CA GLU A 438 -2.61 -5.95 -4.01
C GLU A 438 -4.12 -5.85 -3.89
N LEU A 439 -4.64 -4.88 -3.12
CA LEU A 439 -6.08 -4.61 -3.04
C LEU A 439 -6.67 -4.29 -4.41
N ALA A 440 -5.99 -3.48 -5.22
CA ALA A 440 -6.44 -3.17 -6.58
C ALA A 440 -6.44 -4.42 -7.49
N GLN A 441 -5.46 -5.31 -7.32
CA GLN A 441 -5.42 -6.59 -8.04
C GLN A 441 -6.59 -7.49 -7.62
N TYR A 442 -6.86 -7.63 -6.31
CA TYR A 442 -8.01 -8.38 -5.82
C TYR A 442 -9.33 -7.82 -6.33
N GLN A 443 -9.50 -6.49 -6.33
CA GLN A 443 -10.70 -5.83 -6.87
C GLN A 443 -10.90 -6.14 -8.35
N ARG A 444 -9.85 -6.07 -9.18
CA ARG A 444 -9.94 -6.47 -10.59
C ARG A 444 -10.30 -7.95 -10.72
N ARG A 445 -9.68 -8.82 -9.93
CA ARG A 445 -9.94 -10.25 -9.95
C ARG A 445 -11.38 -10.59 -9.55
N PHE A 446 -11.94 -9.89 -8.57
CA PHE A 446 -13.34 -10.03 -8.18
C PHE A 446 -14.28 -9.56 -9.29
N HIS A 447 -13.96 -8.47 -9.99
CA HIS A 447 -14.76 -8.02 -11.11
C HIS A 447 -14.73 -9.02 -12.28
N GLU A 448 -13.56 -9.57 -12.60
CA GLU A 448 -13.42 -10.65 -13.59
C GLU A 448 -14.26 -11.87 -13.21
N LEU A 449 -14.16 -12.34 -11.97
CA LEU A 449 -14.92 -13.48 -11.48
C LEU A 449 -16.43 -13.22 -11.52
N TYR A 450 -16.87 -12.02 -11.14
CA TYR A 450 -18.27 -11.64 -11.21
C TYR A 450 -18.78 -11.63 -12.65
N ASN A 451 -17.97 -11.15 -13.60
CA ASN A 451 -18.30 -11.18 -15.01
C ASN A 451 -18.41 -12.62 -15.53
N GLU A 452 -17.48 -13.50 -15.18
CA GLU A 452 -17.57 -14.94 -15.53
C GLU A 452 -18.82 -15.59 -14.95
N MET A 453 -19.12 -15.34 -13.67
CA MET A 453 -20.32 -15.86 -13.02
C MET A 453 -21.60 -15.35 -13.70
N SER A 454 -21.63 -14.07 -14.06
CA SER A 454 -22.75 -13.45 -14.79
C SER A 454 -22.96 -14.08 -16.17
N VAL A 455 -21.88 -14.30 -16.93
CA VAL A 455 -21.94 -14.99 -18.24
C VAL A 455 -22.47 -16.41 -18.08
N LYS A 456 -21.96 -17.18 -17.11
CA LYS A 456 -22.43 -18.55 -16.85
C LYS A 456 -23.89 -18.59 -16.39
N HIS A 457 -24.31 -17.61 -15.59
CA HIS A 457 -25.71 -17.48 -15.20
C HIS A 457 -26.61 -17.19 -16.41
N LEU A 458 -26.16 -16.32 -17.33
CA LEU A 458 -26.87 -16.02 -18.57
C LEU A 458 -27.00 -17.26 -19.46
N GLU A 459 -25.90 -17.99 -19.68
CA GLU A 459 -25.89 -19.26 -20.41
C GLU A 459 -26.89 -20.25 -19.80
N THR A 460 -26.86 -20.41 -18.48
CA THR A 460 -27.77 -21.29 -17.74
C THR A 460 -29.23 -20.89 -17.99
N LYS A 461 -29.55 -19.60 -17.90
CA LYS A 461 -30.90 -19.08 -18.17
C LYS A 461 -31.33 -19.32 -19.62
N GLN A 462 -30.41 -19.17 -20.57
CA GLN A 462 -30.65 -19.48 -21.99
C GLN A 462 -30.97 -20.97 -22.18
N TYR A 463 -30.22 -21.87 -21.54
CA TYR A 463 -30.50 -23.31 -21.59
C TYR A 463 -31.86 -23.67 -21.01
N TYR A 464 -32.24 -23.10 -19.86
CA TYR A 464 -33.57 -23.29 -19.29
C TYR A 464 -34.68 -22.77 -20.22
N THR A 465 -34.48 -21.59 -20.81
CA THR A 465 -35.44 -21.02 -21.77
C THR A 465 -35.57 -21.92 -23.00
N PHE A 466 -34.45 -22.38 -23.55
CA PHE A 466 -34.43 -23.29 -24.69
C PHE A 466 -35.13 -24.61 -24.37
N TYR A 467 -34.82 -25.21 -23.22
CA TYR A 467 -35.49 -26.41 -22.74
C TYR A 467 -37.00 -26.22 -22.62
N ASN A 468 -37.45 -25.11 -22.02
CA ASN A 468 -38.87 -24.80 -21.90
C ASN A 468 -39.54 -24.64 -23.27
N THR A 469 -38.91 -23.94 -24.21
CA THR A 469 -39.46 -23.79 -25.57
C THR A 469 -39.54 -25.12 -26.33
N LEU A 470 -38.54 -26.00 -26.18
CA LEU A 470 -38.56 -27.33 -26.76
C LEU A 470 -39.64 -28.21 -26.13
N ASN A 471 -39.79 -28.13 -24.81
CA ASN A 471 -40.82 -28.86 -24.08
C ASN A 471 -42.22 -28.41 -24.48
N ASP A 472 -42.43 -27.10 -24.66
CA ASP A 472 -43.70 -26.57 -25.16
C ASP A 472 -43.97 -27.03 -26.60
N LYS A 473 -42.97 -26.96 -27.50
CA LYS A 473 -43.09 -27.51 -28.87
C LYS A 473 -43.45 -28.99 -28.85
N LYS A 474 -42.76 -29.78 -28.02
CA LYS A 474 -43.06 -31.20 -27.84
C LYS A 474 -44.50 -31.42 -27.39
N ARG A 475 -44.96 -30.66 -26.39
CA ARG A 475 -46.35 -30.72 -25.91
C ARG A 475 -47.37 -30.34 -26.99
N TYR A 476 -47.08 -29.36 -27.85
CA TYR A 476 -47.95 -29.03 -28.98
C TYR A 476 -47.97 -30.14 -30.02
N MET A 477 -46.82 -30.71 -30.38
CA MET A 477 -46.76 -31.86 -31.30
C MET A 477 -47.47 -33.10 -30.74
N GLU A 478 -47.35 -33.39 -29.45
CA GLU A 478 -48.09 -34.49 -28.80
C GLU A 478 -49.61 -34.26 -28.86
N LYS A 479 -50.06 -33.01 -28.68
CA LYS A 479 -51.48 -32.65 -28.84
C LYS A 479 -51.93 -32.78 -30.29
N GLU A 480 -51.13 -32.35 -31.26
CA GLU A 480 -51.43 -32.51 -32.69
C GLU A 480 -51.54 -33.99 -33.08
N LEU A 481 -50.64 -34.84 -32.58
CA LEU A 481 -50.71 -36.28 -32.78
C LEU A 481 -51.97 -36.88 -32.13
N SER A 482 -52.32 -36.47 -30.92
CA SER A 482 -53.56 -36.90 -30.26
C SER A 482 -54.81 -36.45 -31.01
N LEU A 483 -54.82 -35.21 -31.51
CA LEU A 483 -55.90 -34.67 -32.34
C LEU A 483 -56.02 -35.45 -33.66
N LEU A 484 -54.90 -35.74 -34.31
CA LEU A 484 -54.87 -36.50 -35.56
C LEU A 484 -55.36 -37.93 -35.35
N ASN A 485 -54.93 -38.60 -34.27
CA ASN A 485 -55.42 -39.94 -33.92
C ASN A 485 -56.94 -39.92 -33.66
N SER A 486 -57.44 -38.93 -32.93
CA SER A 486 -58.88 -38.76 -32.70
C SER A 486 -59.66 -38.51 -33.99
N ILE A 487 -59.10 -37.73 -34.93
CA ILE A 487 -59.71 -37.51 -36.26
C ILE A 487 -59.72 -38.81 -37.08
N CYS A 488 -58.64 -39.60 -37.04
CA CYS A 488 -58.56 -40.88 -37.74
C CYS A 488 -59.56 -41.90 -37.18
N GLU A 489 -59.73 -41.98 -35.86
CA GLU A 489 -60.73 -42.84 -35.20
C GLU A 489 -62.16 -42.38 -35.54
N ALA A 490 -62.45 -41.09 -35.37
CA ALA A 490 -63.77 -40.53 -35.66
C ALA A 490 -64.14 -40.60 -37.16
N TYR A 491 -63.15 -40.56 -38.06
CA TYR A 491 -63.37 -40.75 -39.49
C TYR A 491 -63.78 -42.18 -39.83
N ASN A 492 -63.13 -43.17 -39.21
CA ASN A 492 -63.45 -44.59 -39.40
C ASN A 492 -64.86 -44.93 -38.90
N GLU A 493 -65.30 -44.32 -37.79
CA GLU A 493 -66.65 -44.51 -37.24
C GLU A 493 -67.73 -43.71 -37.99
N GLY A 494 -67.43 -42.45 -38.33
CA GLY A 494 -68.38 -41.55 -38.98
C GLY A 494 -68.71 -41.89 -40.44
N MET A 495 -67.83 -42.60 -41.16
CA MET A 495 -68.09 -43.00 -42.55
C MET A 495 -68.99 -44.23 -42.71
N MET A 496 -69.36 -44.89 -41.62
CA MET A 496 -70.26 -46.05 -41.67
C MET A 496 -71.75 -45.66 -41.82
N SER A 497 -72.12 -44.39 -41.60
CA SER A 497 -73.51 -43.91 -41.70
C SER A 497 -73.59 -42.45 -42.18
N SER A 498 -74.61 -42.11 -42.97
CA SER A 498 -74.82 -40.75 -43.47
C SER A 498 -75.02 -39.72 -42.36
N HIS A 499 -75.64 -40.11 -41.25
CA HIS A 499 -75.82 -39.24 -40.08
C HIS A 499 -74.50 -39.01 -39.32
N GLY A 500 -73.67 -40.06 -39.19
CA GLY A 500 -72.34 -39.96 -38.60
C GLY A 500 -71.39 -39.05 -39.38
N ARG A 501 -71.59 -38.92 -40.70
CA ARG A 501 -70.83 -37.99 -41.55
C ARG A 501 -71.12 -36.52 -41.22
N GLU A 502 -72.38 -36.16 -40.95
CA GLU A 502 -72.74 -34.80 -40.53
C GLU A 502 -72.27 -34.47 -39.12
N GLU A 503 -72.31 -35.44 -38.20
CA GLU A 503 -71.79 -35.28 -36.84
C GLU A 503 -70.26 -35.12 -36.82
N PHE A 504 -69.53 -35.90 -37.63
CA PHE A 504 -68.09 -35.76 -37.80
C PHE A 504 -67.69 -34.37 -38.30
N ILE A 505 -68.44 -33.79 -39.26
CA ILE A 505 -68.16 -32.44 -39.77
C ILE A 505 -68.33 -31.40 -38.65
N LYS A 506 -69.41 -31.48 -37.85
CA LYS A 506 -69.62 -30.58 -36.71
C LYS A 506 -68.53 -30.70 -35.64
N GLN A 507 -68.07 -31.93 -35.37
CA GLN A 507 -66.95 -32.18 -34.46
C GLN A 507 -65.64 -31.59 -35.00
N PHE A 508 -65.38 -31.74 -36.30
CA PHE A 508 -64.19 -31.20 -36.95
C PHE A 508 -64.18 -29.66 -36.94
N GLU A 509 -65.32 -29.01 -37.23
CA GLU A 509 -65.48 -27.56 -37.11
C GLU A 509 -65.21 -27.06 -35.68
N THR A 510 -65.66 -27.82 -34.68
CA THR A 510 -65.42 -27.53 -33.26
C THR A 510 -63.93 -27.62 -32.92
N ILE A 511 -63.23 -28.65 -33.43
CA ILE A 511 -61.78 -28.81 -33.25
C ILE A 511 -61.02 -27.63 -33.88
N VAL A 512 -61.36 -27.27 -35.13
CA VAL A 512 -60.74 -26.13 -35.83
C VAL A 512 -60.98 -24.82 -35.09
N HIS A 513 -62.19 -24.62 -34.56
CA HIS A 513 -62.49 -23.45 -33.73
C HIS A 513 -61.67 -23.44 -32.43
N GLY A 514 -61.53 -24.59 -31.77
CA GLY A 514 -60.67 -24.77 -30.60
C GLY A 514 -59.21 -24.41 -30.88
N VAL A 515 -58.64 -24.86 -32.01
CA VAL A 515 -57.27 -24.52 -32.43
C VAL A 515 -57.12 -23.01 -32.63
N LYS A 516 -58.05 -22.36 -33.36
CA LYS A 516 -58.05 -20.90 -33.55
C LYS A 516 -58.14 -20.13 -32.22
N GLN A 517 -58.94 -20.61 -31.27
CA GLN A 517 -58.99 -20.02 -29.93
C GLN A 517 -57.68 -20.21 -29.15
N THR A 518 -56.98 -21.34 -29.30
CA THR A 518 -55.67 -21.51 -28.67
C THR A 518 -54.60 -20.61 -29.28
N GLU A 519 -54.61 -20.41 -30.59
CA GLU A 519 -53.70 -19.50 -31.30
C GLU A 519 -53.86 -18.07 -30.79
N THR A 520 -55.10 -17.57 -30.71
CA THR A 520 -55.38 -16.21 -30.23
C THR A 520 -54.94 -16.02 -28.78
N LYS A 521 -55.14 -17.01 -27.90
CA LYS A 521 -54.66 -16.98 -26.50
C LYS A 521 -53.14 -16.95 -26.42
N VAL A 522 -52.44 -17.75 -27.22
CA VAL A 522 -50.95 -17.75 -27.27
C VAL A 522 -50.44 -16.42 -27.81
N ARG A 523 -51.10 -15.86 -28.83
CA ARG A 523 -50.76 -14.56 -29.40
C ARG A 523 -50.95 -13.40 -28.41
N ALA A 524 -52.02 -13.44 -27.61
CA ALA A 524 -52.23 -12.47 -26.54
C ALA A 524 -51.11 -12.53 -25.48
N LYS A 525 -50.72 -13.74 -25.05
CA LYS A 525 -49.59 -13.91 -24.11
C LYS A 525 -48.27 -13.42 -24.70
N TYR A 526 -48.00 -13.69 -25.97
CA TYR A 526 -46.82 -13.18 -26.66
C TYR A 526 -46.79 -11.65 -26.66
N ASN A 527 -47.91 -10.99 -26.94
CA ASN A 527 -47.99 -9.53 -26.95
C ASN A 527 -47.77 -8.92 -25.55
N GLU A 528 -48.24 -9.59 -24.49
CA GLU A 528 -47.98 -9.18 -23.10
C GLU A 528 -46.49 -9.27 -22.75
N GLU A 529 -45.85 -10.40 -23.03
CA GLU A 529 -44.41 -10.58 -22.80
C GLU A 529 -43.55 -9.66 -23.69
N LYS A 530 -44.04 -9.34 -24.89
CA LYS A 530 -43.42 -8.32 -25.74
C LYS A 530 -43.45 -6.96 -25.06
N ARG A 531 -44.63 -6.51 -24.57
CA ARG A 531 -44.76 -5.25 -23.84
C ARG A 531 -43.87 -5.20 -22.61
N ARG A 532 -43.81 -6.28 -21.81
CA ARG A 532 -42.90 -6.36 -20.65
C ARG A 532 -41.43 -6.20 -21.03
N ARG A 533 -40.98 -6.87 -22.09
CA ARG A 533 -39.60 -6.76 -22.55
C ARG A 533 -39.27 -5.33 -22.97
N ASP A 534 -40.19 -4.69 -23.69
CA ASP A 534 -39.99 -3.34 -24.21
C ASP A 534 -39.90 -2.35 -23.02
N MET A 535 -40.79 -2.46 -22.02
CA MET A 535 -40.71 -1.71 -20.75
C MET A 535 -39.37 -1.90 -20.01
N LEU A 536 -38.92 -3.15 -19.82
CA LEU A 536 -37.63 -3.43 -19.16
C LEU A 536 -36.43 -2.91 -19.95
N THR A 537 -36.55 -2.85 -21.28
CA THR A 537 -35.49 -2.32 -22.16
C THR A 537 -35.38 -0.81 -22.00
N GLU A 538 -36.51 -0.11 -21.87
CA GLU A 538 -36.55 1.33 -21.57
C GLU A 538 -35.95 1.62 -20.18
N GLU A 539 -36.31 0.84 -19.16
CA GLU A 539 -35.73 0.97 -17.82
C GLU A 539 -34.20 0.74 -17.82
N LEU A 540 -33.73 -0.30 -18.51
CA LEU A 540 -32.29 -0.57 -18.68
C LEU A 540 -31.58 0.61 -19.35
N GLN A 541 -32.17 1.16 -20.42
CA GLN A 541 -31.63 2.30 -21.14
C GLN A 541 -31.50 3.53 -20.22
N GLY A 542 -32.52 3.80 -19.40
CA GLY A 542 -32.47 4.87 -18.39
C GLY A 542 -31.37 4.66 -17.34
N LEU A 543 -31.18 3.44 -16.86
CA LEU A 543 -30.09 3.12 -15.92
C LEU A 543 -28.70 3.26 -16.54
N ILE A 544 -28.53 2.88 -17.80
CA ILE A 544 -27.26 3.05 -18.53
C ILE A 544 -26.94 4.54 -18.70
N GLU A 545 -27.94 5.37 -18.99
CA GLU A 545 -27.76 6.82 -19.08
C GLU A 545 -27.36 7.42 -17.73
N LEU A 546 -28.01 7.00 -16.64
CA LEU A 546 -27.64 7.41 -15.29
C LEU A 546 -26.21 6.99 -14.93
N GLN A 547 -25.80 5.76 -15.29
CA GLN A 547 -24.41 5.30 -15.12
C GLN A 547 -23.42 6.18 -15.88
N ARG A 548 -23.74 6.58 -17.13
CA ARG A 548 -22.90 7.51 -17.92
C ARG A 548 -22.80 8.88 -17.27
N GLN A 549 -23.88 9.39 -16.68
CA GLN A 549 -23.87 10.65 -15.93
C GLN A 549 -22.97 10.55 -14.71
N TYR A 550 -23.09 9.50 -13.89
CA TYR A 550 -22.21 9.27 -12.74
C TYR A 550 -20.74 9.14 -13.14
N ALA A 551 -20.43 8.38 -14.20
CA ALA A 551 -19.06 8.25 -14.70
C ALA A 551 -18.49 9.61 -15.14
N THR A 552 -19.31 10.47 -15.74
CA THR A 552 -18.92 11.83 -16.13
C THR A 552 -18.66 12.71 -14.91
N ALA A 553 -19.55 12.66 -13.91
CA ALA A 553 -19.41 13.40 -12.66
C ALA A 553 -18.16 12.97 -11.88
N VAL A 554 -17.87 11.66 -11.79
CA VAL A 554 -16.65 11.14 -11.14
C VAL A 554 -15.40 11.62 -11.89
N LYS A 555 -15.43 11.62 -13.23
CA LYS A 555 -14.30 12.14 -14.03
C LYS A 555 -14.08 13.63 -13.82
N GLN A 556 -15.14 14.41 -13.67
CA GLN A 556 -15.05 15.84 -13.32
C GLN A 556 -14.48 16.02 -11.91
N LEU A 557 -15.00 15.29 -10.91
CA LEU A 557 -14.50 15.31 -9.53
C LEU A 557 -13.00 14.99 -9.48
N THR A 558 -12.56 13.98 -10.22
CA THR A 558 -11.15 13.56 -10.24
C THR A 558 -10.25 14.65 -10.80
N ARG A 559 -10.71 15.38 -11.84
CA ARG A 559 -9.98 16.54 -12.38
C ARG A 559 -9.88 17.67 -11.37
N GLU A 560 -10.97 17.98 -10.67
CA GLU A 560 -10.95 19.02 -9.62
C GLU A 560 -10.07 18.62 -8.44
N CYS A 561 -10.06 17.34 -8.03
CA CYS A 561 -9.13 16.83 -7.01
C CYS A 561 -7.67 16.99 -7.46
N GLN A 562 -7.33 16.61 -8.69
CA GLN A 562 -5.99 16.81 -9.26
C GLN A 562 -5.60 18.29 -9.29
N ARG A 563 -6.53 19.18 -9.66
CA ARG A 563 -6.32 20.62 -9.63
C ARG A 563 -6.06 21.13 -8.21
N CYS A 564 -6.81 20.65 -7.22
CA CYS A 564 -6.61 20.98 -5.81
C CYS A 564 -5.24 20.51 -5.31
N GLU A 565 -4.81 19.30 -5.67
CA GLU A 565 -3.48 18.79 -5.32
C GLU A 565 -2.36 19.64 -5.94
N GLN A 566 -2.48 20.02 -7.21
CA GLN A 566 -1.53 20.92 -7.88
C GLN A 566 -1.45 22.29 -7.19
N LEU A 567 -2.60 22.86 -6.83
CA LEU A 567 -2.66 24.13 -6.09
C LEU A 567 -2.04 24.00 -4.69
N GLN A 568 -2.26 22.89 -3.99
CA GLN A 568 -1.62 22.62 -2.70
C GLN A 568 -0.10 22.46 -2.83
N GLN A 569 0.39 21.82 -3.89
CA GLN A 569 1.82 21.73 -4.18
C GLN A 569 2.42 23.11 -4.46
N HIS A 570 1.71 23.96 -5.21
CA HIS A 570 2.09 25.37 -5.42
C HIS A 570 2.11 26.18 -4.11
N LEU A 571 1.11 26.01 -3.23
CA LEU A 571 1.11 26.68 -1.92
C LEU A 571 2.27 26.21 -1.03
N LYS A 572 2.60 24.92 -1.06
CA LYS A 572 3.74 24.36 -0.31
C LYS A 572 5.09 24.88 -0.86
N SER A 573 5.23 25.07 -2.16
CA SER A 573 6.45 25.61 -2.75
C SER A 573 6.61 27.11 -2.46
N ILE A 574 5.50 27.86 -2.39
CA ILE A 574 5.50 29.27 -1.98
C ILE A 574 5.86 29.40 -0.50
N ARG A 575 5.35 28.54 0.41
CA ARG A 575 5.69 28.58 1.84
C ARG A 575 7.11 28.15 2.19
N LYS A 576 7.80 27.45 1.28
CA LYS A 576 9.20 27.00 1.47
C LYS A 576 10.22 28.04 0.97
N LYS A 577 9.77 29.05 0.23
CA LYS A 577 10.54 30.26 -0.08
C LYS A 577 10.21 31.32 0.95
#